data_AF-A0A2D8HUJ8-F1
#
_entry.id   AF-A0A2D8HUJ8-F1
#
_cell.length_a   1.000
_cell.length_b   1.000
_cell.length_c   1.000
_cell.angle_alpha   90.00
_cell.angle_beta   90.00
_cell.angle_gamma   90.00
#
_symmetry.space_group_name_H-M   'P 1'
#
loop_
_entity.id
_entity.type
_entity.pdbx_description
1 polymer ?
#
loop_
_entity_poly.entity_id
_entity_poly.type
_entity_poly.pdbx_seq_one_letter_code
_entity_poly.pdbx_strand_id
1 'polypeptide(L)'
;MDPLTIGLGVAKAGMGIMGAISGRNAKIEQARAQNKAAVARYKYQLKIRERENLNQNQLFATKLSQYGLSMDAADRAAARAYGAEDLKEAQRLKSAAVSMQALNRSMAKATGAAAAAGKTGRSAERSDRNVENQFARNQKMIIENLLGAEAAREYREMGIADQLTSTRNRAFSSVAIAPTVSEVPLEPAQLSGPGSAGMMLGIGNSILGGVSSIMSNMPQDSGNIDFGTGMTNSEMFNSNIDYNIDITPSFDGSSFFNKY
;
A
#
# COMPACT_ATOMS: atom_id res chain seq x y z
N MET A 1 17.74 -45.59 86.12
CA MET A 1 16.55 -44.96 85.52
C MET A 1 16.52 -43.54 86.05
N ASP A 2 16.92 -42.57 85.22
CA ASP A 2 16.90 -41.15 85.57
C ASP A 2 15.96 -40.39 84.62
N PRO A 3 14.92 -39.72 85.14
CA PRO A 3 13.90 -39.04 84.33
C PRO A 3 14.16 -37.53 84.25
N LEU A 4 15.16 -37.09 83.46
CA LEU A 4 15.46 -35.64 83.33
C LEU A 4 15.79 -35.16 81.90
N THR A 5 15.53 -35.94 80.85
CA THR A 5 15.94 -35.60 79.46
C THR A 5 14.78 -35.33 78.49
N ILE A 6 13.58 -35.01 78.98
CA ILE A 6 12.38 -34.77 78.12
C ILE A 6 11.99 -33.28 78.03
N GLY A 7 12.66 -32.39 78.79
CA GLY A 7 12.20 -31.01 79.00
C GLY A 7 12.76 -29.89 78.10
N LEU A 8 13.50 -30.18 77.02
CA LEU A 8 14.19 -29.12 76.23
C LEU A 8 13.94 -29.16 74.71
N GLY A 9 12.88 -29.82 74.24
CA GLY A 9 12.55 -29.93 72.81
C GLY A 9 11.60 -28.85 72.25
N VAL A 10 10.84 -28.14 73.10
CA VAL A 10 9.67 -27.37 72.65
C VAL A 10 9.91 -25.86 72.53
N ALA A 11 11.00 -25.33 73.10
CA ALA A 11 11.26 -23.88 73.09
C ALA A 11 11.85 -23.31 71.79
N LYS A 12 12.39 -24.15 70.88
CA LYS A 12 12.96 -23.70 69.59
C LYS A 12 11.96 -23.58 68.44
N ALA A 13 10.72 -24.08 68.61
CA ALA A 13 9.70 -24.01 67.56
C ALA A 13 8.99 -22.64 67.46
N GLY A 14 8.99 -21.83 68.53
CA GLY A 14 8.28 -20.54 68.56
C GLY A 14 8.99 -19.37 67.86
N MET A 15 10.32 -19.34 67.84
CA MET A 15 11.09 -18.22 67.26
C MET A 15 11.26 -18.32 65.72
N GLY A 16 11.05 -19.49 65.12
CA GLY A 16 11.08 -19.66 63.66
C GLY A 16 9.86 -19.08 62.93
N ILE A 17 8.73 -18.92 63.62
CA ILE A 17 7.44 -18.55 63.02
C ILE A 17 7.30 -17.02 62.86
N MET A 18 7.86 -16.22 63.78
CA MET A 18 7.85 -14.75 63.65
C MET A 18 8.74 -14.25 62.49
N GLY A 19 9.88 -14.89 62.23
CA GLY A 19 10.72 -14.59 61.06
C GLY A 19 10.03 -14.91 59.73
N ALA A 20 9.18 -15.95 59.70
CA ALA A 20 8.44 -16.37 58.52
C ALA A 20 7.25 -15.44 58.17
N ILE A 21 6.63 -14.81 59.17
CA ILE A 21 5.52 -13.85 58.97
C ILE A 21 6.05 -12.49 58.48
N SER A 22 7.16 -12.01 59.05
CA SER A 22 7.85 -10.78 58.61
C SER A 22 8.28 -10.84 57.14
N GLY A 23 8.87 -11.95 56.70
CA GLY A 23 9.29 -12.15 55.31
C GLY A 23 8.13 -12.25 54.30
N ARG A 24 6.90 -12.45 54.76
CA ARG A 24 5.73 -12.63 53.88
C ARG A 24 5.13 -11.31 53.41
N ASN A 25 5.01 -10.34 54.32
CA ASN A 25 4.53 -9.00 53.96
C ASN A 25 5.49 -8.32 52.99
N ALA A 26 6.80 -8.46 53.20
CA ALA A 26 7.83 -7.99 52.27
C ALA A 26 7.70 -8.62 50.87
N LYS A 27 7.43 -9.93 50.77
CA LYS A 27 7.24 -10.63 49.48
C LYS A 27 5.96 -10.20 48.75
N ILE A 28 4.86 -9.95 49.48
CA ILE A 28 3.60 -9.47 48.88
C ILE A 28 3.75 -8.04 48.35
N GLU A 29 4.42 -7.18 49.12
CA GLU A 29 4.68 -5.80 48.72
C GLU A 29 5.61 -5.73 47.49
N GLN A 30 6.65 -6.57 47.47
CA GLN A 30 7.54 -6.71 46.32
C GLN A 30 6.80 -7.21 45.07
N ALA A 31 5.94 -8.22 45.19
CA ALA A 31 5.13 -8.71 44.07
C ALA A 31 4.16 -7.65 43.52
N ARG A 32 3.53 -6.86 44.41
CA ARG A 32 2.66 -5.74 44.02
C ARG A 32 3.45 -4.64 43.31
N ALA A 33 4.65 -4.31 43.79
CA ALA A 33 5.51 -3.33 43.14
C ALA A 33 5.95 -3.80 41.74
N GLN A 34 6.31 -5.08 41.59
CA GLN A 34 6.66 -5.68 40.30
C GLN A 34 5.48 -5.68 39.32
N ASN A 35 4.28 -6.07 39.76
CA ASN A 35 3.08 -6.04 38.91
C ASN A 35 2.71 -4.61 38.50
N LYS A 36 2.80 -3.62 39.40
CA LYS A 36 2.59 -2.20 39.07
C LYS A 36 3.61 -1.71 38.02
N ALA A 37 4.88 -2.06 38.16
CA ALA A 37 5.91 -1.71 37.20
C ALA A 37 5.68 -2.39 35.83
N ALA A 38 5.25 -3.65 35.81
CA ALA A 38 4.92 -4.38 34.59
C ALA A 38 3.73 -3.74 33.85
N VAL A 39 2.66 -3.38 34.57
CA VAL A 39 1.50 -2.66 34.00
C VAL A 39 1.90 -1.28 33.48
N ALA A 40 2.75 -0.54 34.19
CA ALA A 40 3.22 0.77 33.74
C ALA A 40 4.04 0.67 32.44
N ARG A 41 4.92 -0.33 32.34
CA ARG A 41 5.68 -0.63 31.11
C ARG A 41 4.76 -1.00 29.95
N TYR A 42 3.77 -1.85 30.19
CA TYR A 42 2.77 -2.23 29.19
C TYR A 42 1.99 -1.02 28.66
N LYS A 43 1.47 -0.16 29.56
CA LYS A 43 0.80 1.09 29.16
C LYS A 43 1.71 2.02 28.36
N TYR A 44 2.99 2.07 28.70
CA TYR A 44 3.97 2.86 27.95
C TYR A 44 4.20 2.29 26.54
N GLN A 45 4.32 0.97 26.40
CA GLN A 45 4.42 0.29 25.10
C GLN A 45 3.17 0.53 24.23
N LEU A 46 1.97 0.49 24.82
CA LEU A 46 0.74 0.84 24.10
C LEU A 46 0.77 2.28 23.57
N LYS A 47 1.25 3.25 24.36
CA LYS A 47 1.38 4.65 23.92
C LYS A 47 2.41 4.81 22.79
N ILE A 48 3.53 4.09 22.85
CA ILE A 48 4.52 4.09 21.76
C ILE A 48 3.86 3.58 20.48
N ARG A 49 3.20 2.43 20.55
CA ARG A 49 2.50 1.84 19.41
C ARG A 49 1.43 2.77 18.83
N GLU A 50 0.64 3.42 19.68
CA GLU A 50 -0.37 4.39 19.24
C GLU A 50 0.27 5.53 18.45
N ARG A 51 1.39 6.08 18.94
CA ARG A 51 2.15 7.13 18.22
C ARG A 51 2.74 6.64 16.91
N GLU A 52 3.29 5.43 16.89
CA GLU A 52 3.81 4.82 15.65
C GLU A 52 2.70 4.68 14.61
N ASN A 53 1.55 4.13 15.00
CA ASN A 53 0.39 3.99 14.12
C ASN A 53 -0.11 5.36 13.60
N LEU A 54 -0.18 6.37 14.47
CA LEU A 54 -0.56 7.73 14.07
C LEU A 54 0.44 8.33 13.06
N ASN A 55 1.74 8.17 13.30
CA ASN A 55 2.79 8.66 12.40
C ASN A 55 2.73 7.95 11.04
N GLN A 56 2.51 6.62 11.02
CA GLN A 56 2.36 5.86 9.77
C GLN A 56 1.12 6.32 8.99
N ASN A 57 0.00 6.54 9.67
CA ASN A 57 -1.22 7.05 9.05
C ASN A 57 -1.05 8.46 8.47
N GLN A 58 -0.36 9.36 9.20
CA GLN A 58 -0.05 10.71 8.71
C GLN A 58 0.87 10.68 7.48
N LEU A 59 1.90 9.81 7.50
CA LEU A 59 2.78 9.62 6.37
C LEU A 59 2.02 9.10 5.14
N PHE A 60 1.13 8.11 5.34
CA PHE A 60 0.31 7.57 4.28
C PHE A 60 -0.66 8.61 3.71
N ALA A 61 -1.32 9.40 4.56
CA ALA A 61 -2.17 10.51 4.12
C ALA A 61 -1.40 11.55 3.28
N THR A 62 -0.16 11.85 3.68
CA THR A 62 0.72 12.75 2.91
C THR A 62 1.06 12.16 1.55
N LYS A 63 1.38 10.86 1.49
CA LYS A 63 1.63 10.16 0.21
C LYS A 63 0.39 10.17 -0.70
N LEU A 64 -0.81 10.01 -0.13
CA LEU A 64 -2.06 10.07 -0.89
C LEU A 64 -2.30 11.47 -1.49
N SER A 65 -2.02 12.53 -0.73
CA SER A 65 -2.08 13.90 -1.25
C SER A 65 -1.05 14.14 -2.36
N GLN A 66 0.19 13.68 -2.18
CA GLN A 66 1.24 13.77 -3.20
C GLN A 66 0.90 12.97 -4.46
N TYR A 67 0.27 11.79 -4.31
CA TYR A 67 -0.25 11.01 -5.43
C TYR A 67 -1.26 11.81 -6.24
N GLY A 68 -2.28 12.42 -5.61
CA GLY A 68 -3.25 13.27 -6.29
C GLY A 68 -2.60 14.43 -7.06
N LEU A 69 -1.68 15.16 -6.42
CA LEU A 69 -0.95 16.25 -7.07
C LEU A 69 -0.11 15.77 -8.27
N SER A 70 0.48 14.57 -8.18
CA SER A 70 1.26 13.98 -9.27
C SER A 70 0.37 13.57 -10.45
N MET A 71 -0.83 13.05 -10.19
CA MET A 71 -1.82 12.74 -11.24
C MET A 71 -2.26 14.01 -11.96
N ASP A 72 -2.67 15.05 -11.21
CA ASP A 72 -3.10 16.33 -11.79
C ASP A 72 -1.98 17.03 -12.58
N ALA A 73 -0.74 16.90 -12.13
CA ALA A 73 0.42 17.42 -12.85
C ALA A 73 0.67 16.63 -14.15
N ALA A 74 0.57 15.30 -14.11
CA ALA A 74 0.73 14.45 -15.28
C ALA A 74 -0.36 14.70 -16.33
N ASP A 75 -1.62 14.82 -15.90
CA ASP A 75 -2.75 15.08 -16.79
C ASP A 75 -2.66 16.45 -17.45
N ARG A 76 -2.27 17.49 -16.70
CA ARG A 76 -2.01 18.83 -17.27
C ARG A 76 -0.83 18.82 -18.23
N ALA A 77 0.23 18.06 -17.94
CA ALA A 77 1.36 17.93 -18.85
C ALA A 77 0.96 17.24 -20.16
N ALA A 78 0.19 16.15 -20.08
CA ALA A 78 -0.34 15.46 -21.24
C ALA A 78 -1.26 16.37 -22.08
N ALA A 79 -2.22 17.05 -21.44
CA ALA A 79 -3.12 17.98 -22.12
C ALA A 79 -2.37 19.10 -22.86
N ARG A 80 -1.31 19.66 -22.25
CA ARG A 80 -0.45 20.66 -22.91
C ARG A 80 0.32 20.06 -24.09
N ALA A 81 0.78 18.82 -23.98
CA ALA A 81 1.50 18.14 -25.04
C ALA A 81 0.58 17.88 -26.24
N TYR A 82 -0.64 17.39 -26.02
CA TYR A 82 -1.65 17.24 -27.08
C TYR A 82 -1.98 18.58 -27.75
N GLY A 83 -2.28 19.62 -26.95
CA GLY A 83 -2.57 20.94 -27.52
C GLY A 83 -1.39 21.54 -28.31
N ALA A 84 -0.15 21.23 -27.94
CA ALA A 84 1.03 21.64 -28.70
C ALA A 84 1.15 20.89 -30.04
N GLU A 85 0.78 19.60 -30.10
CA GLU A 85 0.74 18.84 -31.35
C GLU A 85 -0.39 19.33 -32.28
N ASP A 86 -1.57 19.61 -31.75
CA ASP A 86 -2.67 20.19 -32.53
C ASP A 86 -2.30 21.56 -33.12
N LEU A 87 -1.61 22.41 -32.35
CA LEU A 87 -1.11 23.70 -32.85
C LEU A 87 -0.09 23.51 -33.99
N LYS A 88 0.82 22.55 -33.86
CA LYS A 88 1.80 22.24 -34.91
C LYS A 88 1.10 21.75 -36.17
N GLU A 89 0.08 20.92 -36.04
CA GLU A 89 -0.72 20.46 -37.18
C GLU A 89 -1.42 21.63 -37.88
N ALA A 90 -2.11 22.49 -37.12
CA ALA A 90 -2.75 23.68 -37.67
C ALA A 90 -1.74 24.57 -38.42
N GLN A 91 -0.52 24.74 -37.89
CA GLN A 91 0.55 25.47 -38.56
C GLN A 91 1.02 24.78 -39.85
N ARG A 92 1.14 23.44 -39.86
CA ARG A 92 1.49 22.67 -41.07
C ARG A 92 0.42 22.78 -42.15
N LEU A 93 -0.85 22.62 -41.79
CA LEU A 93 -1.99 22.78 -42.70
C LEU A 93 -2.04 24.19 -43.28
N LYS A 94 -1.85 25.22 -42.43
CA LYS A 94 -1.77 26.61 -42.89
C LYS A 94 -0.60 26.83 -43.86
N SER A 95 0.58 26.29 -43.54
CA SER A 95 1.75 26.37 -44.43
C SER A 95 1.49 25.66 -45.76
N ALA A 96 0.86 24.48 -45.74
CA ALA A 96 0.51 23.74 -46.95
C ALA A 96 -0.50 24.50 -47.81
N ALA A 97 -1.51 25.13 -47.19
CA ALA A 97 -2.48 25.97 -47.89
C ALA A 97 -1.82 27.17 -48.57
N VAL A 98 -0.91 27.86 -47.89
CA VAL A 98 -0.14 28.99 -48.48
C VAL A 98 0.74 28.51 -49.64
N SER A 99 1.41 27.37 -49.50
CA SER A 99 2.20 26.76 -50.58
C SER A 99 1.33 26.41 -51.78
N MET A 100 0.14 25.85 -51.56
CA MET A 100 -0.81 25.52 -52.63
C MET A 100 -1.30 26.78 -53.36
N GLN A 101 -1.60 27.85 -52.63
CA GLN A 101 -1.97 29.14 -53.23
C GLN A 101 -0.82 29.75 -54.07
N ALA A 102 0.43 29.60 -53.61
CA ALA A 102 1.59 30.03 -54.39
C ALA A 102 1.73 29.23 -55.69
N LEU A 103 1.55 27.91 -55.64
CA LEU A 103 1.56 27.03 -56.82
C LEU A 103 0.44 27.37 -57.81
N ASN A 104 -0.78 27.61 -57.33
CA ASN A 104 -1.90 28.02 -58.17
C ASN A 104 -1.62 29.35 -58.89
N ARG A 105 -1.03 30.32 -58.18
CA ARG A 105 -0.63 31.60 -58.77
C ARG A 105 0.50 31.44 -59.78
N SER A 106 1.49 30.58 -59.53
CA SER A 106 2.57 30.34 -60.52
C SER A 106 2.04 29.66 -61.77
N MET A 107 1.12 28.69 -61.62
CA MET A 107 0.46 28.03 -62.74
C MET A 107 -0.34 29.04 -63.57
N ALA A 108 -1.19 29.85 -62.92
CA ALA A 108 -1.98 30.89 -63.61
C ALA A 108 -1.11 31.93 -64.33
N LYS A 109 0.04 32.31 -63.74
CA LYS A 109 1.01 33.20 -64.42
C LYS A 109 1.66 32.53 -65.61
N ALA A 110 2.05 31.25 -65.50
CA ALA A 110 2.68 30.51 -66.58
C ALA A 110 1.72 30.32 -67.77
N THR A 111 0.47 29.92 -67.50
CA THR A 111 -0.57 29.77 -68.52
C THR A 111 -0.97 31.12 -69.13
N GLY A 112 -1.12 32.16 -68.30
CA GLY A 112 -1.41 33.51 -68.78
C GLY A 112 -0.30 34.09 -69.66
N ALA A 113 0.97 33.87 -69.31
CA ALA A 113 2.11 34.28 -70.13
C ALA A 113 2.19 33.52 -71.46
N ALA A 114 1.91 32.21 -71.46
CA ALA A 114 1.86 31.41 -72.68
C ALA A 114 0.74 31.88 -73.62
N ALA A 115 -0.45 32.16 -73.07
CA ALA A 115 -1.59 32.70 -73.81
C ALA A 115 -1.31 34.10 -74.38
N ALA A 116 -0.76 35.01 -73.56
CA ALA A 116 -0.44 36.37 -73.97
C ALA A 116 0.67 36.43 -75.05
N ALA A 117 1.61 35.49 -75.04
CA ALA A 117 2.66 35.39 -76.05
C ALA A 117 2.18 34.84 -77.40
N GLY A 118 0.91 34.46 -77.55
CA GLY A 118 0.34 33.96 -78.80
C GLY A 118 1.00 32.66 -79.31
N LYS A 119 1.66 31.90 -78.42
CA LYS A 119 2.36 30.68 -78.80
C LYS A 119 1.33 29.61 -79.16
N THR A 120 1.31 29.19 -80.42
CA THR A 120 0.44 28.11 -80.92
C THR A 120 1.26 26.94 -81.46
N GLY A 121 0.64 25.76 -81.55
CA GLY A 121 1.24 24.54 -82.10
C GLY A 121 1.90 23.60 -81.06
N ARG A 122 2.50 22.51 -81.55
CA ARG A 122 3.03 21.39 -80.74
C ARG A 122 4.02 21.79 -79.64
N SER A 123 4.80 22.85 -79.86
CA SER A 123 5.77 23.33 -78.87
C SER A 123 5.09 24.03 -77.69
N ALA A 124 3.97 24.72 -77.91
CA ALA A 124 3.17 25.32 -76.85
C ALA A 124 2.52 24.23 -75.97
N GLU A 125 1.91 23.21 -76.60
CA GLU A 125 1.33 22.06 -75.88
C GLU A 125 2.35 21.33 -74.98
N ARG A 126 3.60 21.18 -75.44
CA ARG A 126 4.66 20.58 -74.63
C ARG A 126 5.01 21.45 -73.42
N SER A 127 5.01 22.78 -73.58
CA SER A 127 5.25 23.72 -72.48
C SER A 127 4.12 23.62 -71.45
N ASP A 128 2.87 23.60 -71.89
CA ASP A 128 1.70 23.51 -70.99
C ASP A 128 1.71 22.20 -70.21
N ARG A 129 1.96 21.07 -70.89
CA ARG A 129 2.11 19.76 -70.22
C ARG A 129 3.26 19.74 -69.22
N ASN A 130 4.37 20.42 -69.50
CA ASN A 130 5.49 20.50 -68.56
C ASN A 130 5.13 21.30 -67.30
N VAL A 131 4.40 22.42 -67.43
CA VAL A 131 3.89 23.21 -66.31
C VAL A 131 2.91 22.41 -65.47
N GLU A 132 1.97 21.71 -66.12
CA GLU A 132 0.99 20.85 -65.44
C GLU A 132 1.67 19.68 -64.69
N ASN A 133 2.64 19.02 -65.33
CA ASN A 133 3.41 17.95 -64.69
C ASN A 133 4.22 18.47 -63.49
N GLN A 134 4.80 19.67 -63.59
CA GLN A 134 5.53 20.28 -62.47
C GLN A 134 4.58 20.61 -61.31
N PHE A 135 3.40 21.15 -61.63
CA PHE A 135 2.35 21.41 -60.65
C PHE A 135 1.91 20.13 -59.94
N ALA A 136 1.59 19.07 -60.69
CA ALA A 136 1.20 17.77 -60.14
C ALA A 136 2.28 17.16 -59.23
N ARG A 137 3.57 17.26 -59.60
CA ARG A 137 4.69 16.82 -58.75
C ARG A 137 4.76 17.62 -57.45
N ASN A 138 4.61 18.94 -57.53
CA ASN A 138 4.63 19.80 -56.34
C ASN A 138 3.44 19.52 -55.41
N GLN A 139 2.25 19.28 -55.96
CA GLN A 139 1.08 18.87 -55.18
C GLN A 139 1.31 17.53 -54.47
N LYS A 140 1.83 16.52 -55.19
CA LYS A 140 2.16 15.22 -54.59
C LYS A 140 3.15 15.35 -53.44
N MET A 141 4.22 16.13 -53.60
CA MET A 141 5.17 16.38 -52.52
C MET A 141 4.52 17.02 -51.29
N ILE A 142 3.57 17.96 -51.47
CA ILE A 142 2.84 18.55 -50.33
C ILE A 142 2.00 17.48 -49.62
N ILE A 143 1.27 16.64 -50.37
CA ILE A 143 0.42 15.58 -49.82
C ILE A 143 1.26 14.54 -49.08
N GLU A 144 2.36 14.07 -49.66
CA GLU A 144 3.28 13.11 -49.03
C GLU A 144 3.88 13.66 -47.74
N ASN A 145 4.26 14.95 -47.72
CA ASN A 145 4.73 15.60 -46.50
C ASN A 145 3.65 15.71 -45.42
N LEU A 146 2.39 15.96 -45.80
CA LEU A 146 1.27 15.98 -44.85
C LEU A 146 0.99 14.59 -44.28
N LEU A 147 0.94 13.56 -45.12
CA LEU A 147 0.73 12.18 -44.69
C LEU A 147 1.85 11.69 -43.76
N GLY A 148 3.10 11.99 -44.09
CA GLY A 148 4.23 11.68 -43.21
C GLY A 148 4.18 12.43 -41.88
N ALA A 149 3.72 13.69 -41.90
CA ALA A 149 3.55 14.49 -40.69
C ALA A 149 2.43 13.98 -39.78
N GLU A 150 1.34 13.45 -40.36
CA GLU A 150 0.22 12.80 -39.67
C GLU A 150 0.66 11.52 -38.98
N ALA A 151 1.31 10.60 -39.70
CA ALA A 151 1.87 9.38 -39.10
C ALA A 151 2.86 9.71 -37.96
N ALA A 152 3.72 10.72 -38.16
CA ALA A 152 4.64 11.16 -37.12
C ALA A 152 3.92 11.79 -35.91
N ARG A 153 2.75 12.43 -36.09
CA ARG A 153 1.90 12.92 -34.98
C ARG A 153 1.37 11.75 -34.17
N GLU A 154 0.80 10.74 -34.83
CA GLU A 154 0.26 9.54 -34.17
C GLU A 154 1.30 8.88 -33.25
N TYR A 155 2.53 8.69 -33.74
CA TYR A 155 3.63 8.16 -32.90
C TYR A 155 3.97 9.04 -31.70
N ARG A 156 3.90 10.37 -31.85
CA ARG A 156 4.13 11.29 -30.72
C ARG A 156 2.99 11.25 -29.70
N GLU A 157 1.75 11.13 -30.16
CA GLU A 157 0.57 10.99 -29.30
C GLU A 157 0.58 9.70 -28.50
N MET A 158 0.96 8.58 -29.12
CA MET A 158 1.21 7.32 -28.42
C MET A 158 2.31 7.49 -27.35
N GLY A 159 3.41 8.18 -27.69
CA GLY A 159 4.47 8.49 -26.72
C GLY A 159 4.00 9.33 -25.53
N ILE A 160 3.09 10.29 -25.76
CA ILE A 160 2.48 11.09 -24.69
C ILE A 160 1.62 10.19 -23.78
N ALA A 161 0.81 9.29 -24.36
CA ALA A 161 -0.02 8.36 -23.61
C ALA A 161 0.80 7.36 -22.78
N ASP A 162 1.88 6.82 -23.35
CA ASP A 162 2.80 5.92 -22.64
C ASP A 162 3.51 6.62 -21.48
N GLN A 163 3.94 7.87 -21.70
CA GLN A 163 4.56 8.68 -20.65
C GLN A 163 3.57 8.99 -19.53
N LEU A 164 2.32 9.29 -19.86
CA LEU A 164 1.25 9.50 -18.88
C LEU A 164 1.05 8.23 -18.04
N THR A 165 0.89 7.08 -18.70
CA THR A 165 0.71 5.79 -18.04
C THR A 165 1.90 5.42 -17.15
N SER A 166 3.13 5.62 -17.62
CA SER A 166 4.34 5.38 -16.84
C SER A 166 4.39 6.25 -15.59
N THR A 167 4.06 7.54 -15.72
CA THR A 167 3.97 8.48 -14.58
C THR A 167 2.89 8.05 -13.60
N ARG A 168 1.73 7.63 -14.10
CA ARG A 168 0.61 7.11 -13.29
C ARG A 168 1.01 5.89 -12.47
N ASN A 169 1.66 4.92 -13.11
CA ASN A 169 2.14 3.71 -12.45
C ASN A 169 3.21 4.01 -11.39
N ARG A 170 4.12 4.95 -11.65
CA ARG A 170 5.13 5.39 -10.67
C ARG A 170 4.53 6.10 -9.47
N ALA A 171 3.48 6.91 -9.67
CA ALA A 171 2.82 7.54 -8.54
C ALA A 171 1.99 6.51 -7.75
N PHE A 172 1.31 5.60 -8.44
CA PHE A 172 0.52 4.55 -7.80
C PHE A 172 1.37 3.63 -6.92
N SER A 173 2.58 3.25 -7.36
CA SER A 173 3.47 2.41 -6.57
C SER A 173 3.88 3.03 -5.21
N SER A 174 3.78 4.36 -5.07
CA SER A 174 4.07 5.05 -3.80
C SER A 174 2.97 4.88 -2.74
N VAL A 175 1.74 4.58 -3.17
CA VAL A 175 0.54 4.44 -2.32
C VAL A 175 -0.07 3.03 -2.34
N ALA A 176 0.46 2.15 -3.19
CA ALA A 176 -0.08 0.79 -3.38
C ALA A 176 0.00 -0.08 -2.12
N ILE A 177 0.93 0.22 -1.21
CA ILE A 177 1.10 -0.54 0.05
C ILE A 177 0.55 0.31 1.19
N ALA A 178 -0.57 -0.15 1.78
CA ALA A 178 -1.13 0.43 2.98
C ALA A 178 -0.21 0.18 4.19
N PRO A 179 -0.15 1.10 5.17
CA PRO A 179 0.62 0.90 6.39
C PRO A 179 0.09 -0.33 7.15
N THR A 180 1.00 -1.19 7.58
CA THR A 180 0.66 -2.34 8.43
C THR A 180 0.51 -1.87 9.88
N VAL A 181 -0.44 -2.47 10.61
CA VAL A 181 -0.63 -2.18 12.03
C VAL A 181 0.45 -2.93 12.81
N SER A 182 1.23 -2.23 13.64
CA SER A 182 2.22 -2.88 14.52
C SER A 182 1.53 -3.92 15.42
N GLU A 183 2.18 -5.05 15.70
CA GLU A 183 1.65 -6.11 16.55
C GLU A 183 1.31 -5.62 17.96
N VAL A 184 0.31 -6.25 18.60
CA VAL A 184 -0.10 -5.90 19.97
C VAL A 184 0.96 -6.42 20.94
N PRO A 185 1.53 -5.58 21.84
CA PRO A 185 2.41 -6.09 22.89
C PRO A 185 1.68 -7.12 23.75
N LEU A 186 2.37 -8.21 24.10
CA LEU A 186 1.81 -9.23 24.98
C LEU A 186 1.51 -8.62 26.37
N GLU A 187 0.35 -8.94 26.92
CA GLU A 187 -0.01 -8.50 28.27
C GLU A 187 0.96 -9.09 29.30
N PRO A 188 1.41 -8.32 30.30
CA PRO A 188 2.33 -8.83 31.31
C PRO A 188 1.63 -9.90 32.15
N ALA A 189 2.19 -11.11 32.16
CA ALA A 189 1.77 -12.16 33.08
C ALA A 189 1.92 -11.63 34.52
N GLN A 190 0.80 -11.44 35.20
CA GLN A 190 0.82 -10.95 36.58
C GLN A 190 1.40 -12.07 37.45
N LEU A 191 2.48 -11.76 38.19
CA LEU A 191 2.94 -12.68 39.22
C LEU A 191 1.83 -12.79 40.25
N SER A 192 1.22 -13.96 40.33
CA SER A 192 0.38 -14.32 41.46
C SER A 192 1.27 -14.28 42.69
N GLY A 193 1.16 -13.21 43.49
CA GLY A 193 1.69 -13.23 44.85
C GLY A 193 1.18 -14.49 45.55
N PRO A 194 1.87 -15.01 46.58
CA PRO A 194 1.55 -16.31 47.18
C PRO A 194 0.06 -16.38 47.50
N GLY A 195 -0.69 -17.02 46.60
CA GLY A 195 -2.14 -17.09 46.70
C GLY A 195 -2.50 -17.82 47.98
N SER A 196 -3.70 -17.62 48.49
CA SER A 196 -4.27 -18.50 49.51
C SER A 196 -4.14 -19.99 49.14
N ALA A 197 -4.08 -20.33 47.85
CA ALA A 197 -3.77 -21.67 47.34
C ALA A 197 -2.34 -22.15 47.65
N GLY A 198 -1.32 -21.28 47.56
CA GLY A 198 0.05 -21.60 48.00
C GLY A 198 0.19 -21.67 49.52
N MET A 199 -0.69 -20.96 50.25
CA MET A 199 -0.82 -21.09 51.70
C MET A 199 -1.52 -22.41 52.07
N MET A 200 -2.50 -22.86 51.31
CA MET A 200 -3.20 -24.13 51.53
C MET A 200 -2.34 -25.34 51.13
N LEU A 201 -1.44 -25.22 50.15
CA LEU A 201 -0.44 -26.25 49.84
C LEU A 201 0.76 -26.22 50.80
N GLY A 202 1.17 -25.04 51.29
CA GLY A 202 2.24 -24.91 52.30
C GLY A 202 1.81 -25.33 53.70
N ILE A 203 0.58 -24.97 54.11
CA ILE A 203 -0.09 -25.50 55.31
C ILE A 203 -0.49 -26.95 55.09
N GLY A 204 -0.87 -27.32 53.86
CA GLY A 204 -1.13 -28.68 53.43
C GLY A 204 0.06 -29.59 53.68
N ASN A 205 1.28 -29.20 53.31
CA ASN A 205 2.48 -30.01 53.58
C ASN A 205 2.95 -29.97 55.05
N SER A 206 2.72 -28.90 55.81
CA SER A 206 3.03 -28.89 57.24
C SER A 206 1.99 -29.63 58.09
N ILE A 207 0.73 -29.72 57.62
CA ILE A 207 -0.31 -30.56 58.21
C ILE A 207 -0.15 -32.00 57.73
N LEU A 208 0.17 -32.27 56.46
CA LEU A 208 0.50 -33.63 55.97
C LEU A 208 1.79 -34.18 56.58
N GLY A 209 2.76 -33.35 56.97
CA GLY A 209 3.92 -33.79 57.75
C GLY A 209 3.59 -34.12 59.22
N GLY A 210 2.53 -33.53 59.78
CA GLY A 210 2.02 -33.83 61.13
C GLY A 210 0.89 -34.87 61.17
N VAL A 211 0.26 -35.14 60.03
CA VAL A 211 -0.82 -36.12 59.85
C VAL A 211 -0.30 -37.42 59.25
N SER A 212 0.82 -37.44 58.53
CA SER A 212 1.46 -38.70 58.07
C SER A 212 1.97 -39.56 59.23
N SER A 213 2.32 -38.97 60.37
CA SER A 213 2.63 -39.67 61.62
C SER A 213 1.40 -40.19 62.37
N ILE A 214 0.19 -39.78 61.97
CA ILE A 214 -1.09 -40.27 62.52
C ILE A 214 -1.78 -41.24 61.54
N MET A 215 -1.59 -41.07 60.23
CA MET A 215 -2.16 -41.91 59.17
C MET A 215 -1.27 -43.08 58.74
N SER A 216 -0.06 -43.23 59.29
CA SER A 216 0.74 -44.47 59.13
C SER A 216 0.11 -45.70 59.81
N ASN A 217 -1.08 -45.56 60.42
CA ASN A 217 -1.86 -46.61 61.07
C ASN A 217 -3.20 -46.94 60.39
N MET A 218 -3.45 -46.52 59.14
CA MET A 218 -4.66 -46.97 58.40
C MET A 218 -4.28 -47.65 57.07
N PRO A 219 -4.75 -48.89 56.81
CA PRO A 219 -4.38 -49.65 55.61
C PRO A 219 -4.94 -49.02 54.33
N GLN A 220 -4.08 -48.98 53.31
CA GLN A 220 -4.35 -48.52 51.94
C GLN A 220 -5.40 -49.38 51.26
N ASP A 221 -6.36 -48.73 50.60
CA ASP A 221 -7.16 -49.36 49.53
C ASP A 221 -7.02 -48.52 48.24
N SER A 222 -6.80 -49.22 47.14
CA SER A 222 -6.30 -48.70 45.87
C SER A 222 -7.44 -48.55 44.85
N GLY A 223 -7.70 -47.33 44.39
CA GLY A 223 -8.68 -47.05 43.34
C GLY A 223 -8.09 -46.19 42.22
N ASN A 224 -7.80 -46.84 41.09
CA ASN A 224 -7.23 -46.30 39.86
C ASN A 224 -8.31 -45.48 39.09
N ILE A 225 -8.03 -44.24 38.69
CA ILE A 225 -8.94 -43.45 37.82
C ILE A 225 -8.21 -43.10 36.52
N ASP A 226 -8.73 -43.69 35.44
CA ASP A 226 -8.31 -43.62 34.05
C ASP A 226 -8.82 -42.32 33.38
N PHE A 227 -7.96 -41.65 32.60
CA PHE A 227 -8.28 -40.42 31.87
C PHE A 227 -8.28 -40.70 30.36
N GLY A 228 -9.47 -40.82 29.80
CA GLY A 228 -9.72 -41.00 28.38
C GLY A 228 -9.39 -39.76 27.53
N THR A 229 -8.80 -40.04 26.37
CA THR A 229 -8.41 -39.12 25.30
C THR A 229 -9.50 -38.98 24.23
N GLY A 230 -9.68 -37.76 23.71
CA GLY A 230 -10.51 -37.44 22.53
C GLY A 230 -10.77 -35.93 22.50
N MET A 231 -10.81 -35.19 21.40
CA MET A 231 -10.79 -35.47 19.96
C MET A 231 -10.23 -34.24 19.23
N THR A 232 -9.73 -34.47 18.02
CA THR A 232 -9.24 -33.53 17.01
C THR A 232 -10.32 -32.62 16.43
N ASN A 233 -9.95 -31.43 15.95
CA ASN A 233 -10.74 -30.75 14.92
C ASN A 233 -9.84 -30.08 13.88
N SER A 234 -9.92 -30.64 12.67
CA SER A 234 -9.33 -30.23 11.41
C SER A 234 -10.26 -29.25 10.69
N GLU A 235 -9.68 -28.46 9.79
CA GLU A 235 -10.35 -27.89 8.59
C GLU A 235 -11.45 -26.84 8.81
N MET A 236 -11.07 -25.56 8.85
CA MET A 236 -11.85 -24.50 8.20
C MET A 236 -10.91 -23.34 7.80
N PHE A 237 -11.28 -22.65 6.71
CA PHE A 237 -10.68 -21.44 6.12
C PHE A 237 -9.75 -21.63 4.92
N ASN A 238 -10.40 -21.99 3.80
CA ASN A 238 -9.98 -21.61 2.46
C ASN A 238 -11.06 -20.67 1.89
N SER A 239 -10.71 -19.40 1.62
CA SER A 239 -11.56 -18.46 0.88
C SER A 239 -10.68 -17.62 -0.06
N ASN A 240 -10.56 -18.07 -1.30
CA ASN A 240 -10.12 -17.24 -2.43
C ASN A 240 -11.25 -16.27 -2.80
N ILE A 241 -10.97 -14.98 -2.77
CA ILE A 241 -11.85 -13.94 -3.30
C ILE A 241 -11.15 -13.34 -4.53
N ASP A 242 -11.68 -13.64 -5.71
CA ASP A 242 -11.31 -13.00 -6.97
C ASP A 242 -12.00 -11.64 -7.08
N TYR A 243 -11.22 -10.56 -7.12
CA TYR A 243 -11.69 -9.22 -7.48
C TYR A 243 -11.24 -8.90 -8.91
N ASN A 244 -12.08 -9.21 -9.89
CA ASN A 244 -11.93 -8.69 -11.25
C ASN A 244 -12.76 -7.40 -11.37
N ILE A 245 -12.13 -6.26 -11.07
CA ILE A 245 -12.74 -4.94 -11.24
C ILE A 245 -12.37 -4.44 -12.63
N ASP A 246 -13.33 -4.55 -13.55
CA ASP A 246 -13.23 -3.99 -14.89
C ASP A 246 -13.46 -2.47 -14.83
N ILE A 247 -12.39 -1.68 -14.89
CA ILE A 247 -12.45 -0.21 -14.94
C ILE A 247 -12.12 0.22 -16.36
N THR A 248 -13.11 0.13 -17.25
CA THR A 248 -13.05 0.82 -18.55
C THR A 248 -13.92 2.09 -18.48
N PRO A 249 -13.35 3.29 -18.53
CA PRO A 249 -14.14 4.52 -18.58
C PRO A 249 -14.77 4.67 -19.97
N SER A 250 -16.09 4.58 -20.06
CA SER A 250 -16.84 4.95 -21.26
C SER A 250 -16.85 6.47 -21.42
N PHE A 251 -16.02 6.99 -22.33
CA PHE A 251 -16.08 8.39 -22.75
C PHE A 251 -17.28 8.59 -23.70
N ASP A 252 -18.37 9.15 -23.19
CA ASP A 252 -19.48 9.65 -24.01
C ASP A 252 -19.11 11.04 -24.55
N GLY A 253 -18.64 11.08 -25.80
CA GLY A 253 -18.17 12.28 -26.49
C GLY A 253 -19.27 13.19 -27.05
N SER A 254 -20.53 13.05 -26.64
CA SER A 254 -21.65 13.73 -27.31
C SER A 254 -22.04 15.13 -26.80
N SER A 255 -21.36 15.69 -25.79
CA SER A 255 -21.84 16.91 -25.11
C SER A 255 -21.11 18.23 -25.43
N PHE A 256 -20.12 18.28 -26.32
CA PHE A 256 -19.29 19.48 -26.51
C PHE A 256 -19.65 20.42 -27.67
N PHE A 257 -20.68 20.15 -28.47
CA PHE A 257 -20.97 20.93 -29.69
C PHE A 257 -22.26 21.76 -29.70
N ASN A 258 -22.77 22.20 -28.55
CA ASN A 258 -23.95 23.08 -28.55
C ASN A 258 -23.83 24.28 -27.61
N LYS A 259 -22.99 25.23 -28.03
CA LYS A 259 -23.05 26.66 -27.70
C LYS A 259 -21.91 27.32 -28.45
N TYR A 260 -22.21 27.89 -29.62
CA TYR A 260 -21.75 29.18 -30.17
C TYR A 260 -22.29 29.32 -31.59
#